data_AF-A0A7Y5BKQ9-F1
#
_entry.id   AF-A0A7Y5BKQ9-F1
#
_cell.length_a   1.000
_cell.length_b   1.000
_cell.length_c   1.000
_cell.angle_alpha   90.00
_cell.angle_beta   90.00
_cell.angle_gamma   90.00
#
_symmetry.space_group_name_H-M   'P 1'
#
loop_
_entity.id
_entity.type
_entity.pdbx_description
1 polymer ?
#
loop_
_entity_poly.entity_id
_entity_poly.type
_entity_poly.pdbx_seq_one_letter_code
_entity_poly.pdbx_strand_id
1 'polypeptide(L)'
;MELIEKIVFPLFLIWAIGIFLLSFRKEIDYYYKITFLFIFVFYGFQFYPDLVKAYDRLEKNYTIEIVSWLYGFGKVTFYFLLILWPVSLVRIFYSASETLSRTLIHILISVTLLYWIGFFLYIKFETEVDLFFYGTFVRWITI
;
A
#
# COMPACT_ATOMS: atom_id res chain seq x y z
N MET A 1 -15.51 9.23 0.12
CA MET A 1 -14.52 8.49 -0.67
C MET A 1 -14.24 7.18 0.01
N GLU A 2 -14.58 6.10 -0.65
CA GLU A 2 -14.38 4.75 -0.13
C GLU A 2 -12.87 4.43 -0.07
N LEU A 3 -12.49 3.45 0.76
CA LEU A 3 -11.08 3.09 0.92
C LEU A 3 -10.42 2.70 -0.41
N ILE A 4 -11.15 1.94 -1.24
CA ILE A 4 -10.72 1.48 -2.56
C ILE A 4 -10.41 2.69 -3.47
N GLU A 5 -11.29 3.69 -3.49
CA GLU A 5 -11.09 4.89 -4.30
C GLU A 5 -9.81 5.65 -3.91
N LYS A 6 -9.38 5.61 -2.64
CA LYS A 6 -8.15 6.26 -2.15
C LYS A 6 -6.86 5.54 -2.53
N ILE A 7 -6.93 4.23 -2.77
CA ILE A 7 -5.73 3.40 -2.87
C ILE A 7 -5.52 2.80 -4.25
N VAL A 8 -6.58 2.70 -5.07
CA VAL A 8 -6.51 2.06 -6.38
C VAL A 8 -5.42 2.68 -7.23
N PHE A 9 -5.43 4.01 -7.40
CA PHE A 9 -4.44 4.66 -8.25
C PHE A 9 -2.99 4.48 -7.77
N PRO A 10 -2.63 4.81 -6.51
CA PRO A 10 -1.25 4.65 -6.08
C PRO A 10 -0.82 3.18 -5.99
N LEU A 11 -1.74 2.23 -5.72
CA LEU A 11 -1.44 0.81 -5.77
C LEU A 11 -1.06 0.36 -7.19
N PHE A 12 -1.82 0.78 -8.20
CA PHE A 12 -1.51 0.52 -9.60
C PHE A 12 -0.20 1.18 -10.03
N LEU A 13 0.11 2.38 -9.53
CA LEU A 13 1.38 3.07 -9.79
C LEU A 13 2.57 2.29 -9.23
N ILE A 14 2.50 1.87 -7.96
CA ILE A 14 3.54 1.05 -7.34
C ILE A 14 3.71 -0.29 -8.08
N TRP A 15 2.59 -0.92 -8.48
CA TRP A 15 2.63 -2.17 -9.21
C TRP A 15 3.24 -2.01 -10.61
N ALA A 16 2.88 -0.96 -11.35
CA ALA A 16 3.47 -0.65 -12.65
C ALA A 16 4.99 -0.44 -12.54
N ILE A 17 5.46 0.29 -11.52
CA ILE A 17 6.88 0.43 -11.22
C ILE A 17 7.50 -0.94 -10.91
N GLY A 18 6.82 -1.78 -10.12
CA GLY A 18 7.26 -3.13 -9.80
C GLY A 18 7.47 -4.00 -11.05
N ILE A 19 6.53 -3.99 -11.99
CA ILE A 19 6.62 -4.72 -13.27
C ILE A 19 7.75 -4.16 -14.14
N PHE A 20 7.88 -2.84 -14.19
CA PHE A 20 8.96 -2.18 -14.91
C PHE A 20 10.33 -2.61 -14.36
N LEU A 21 10.53 -2.55 -13.04
CA LEU A 21 11.75 -3.01 -12.40
C LEU A 21 12.00 -4.51 -12.59
N LEU A 22 10.96 -5.33 -12.50
CA LEU A 22 11.02 -6.78 -12.73
C LEU A 22 11.51 -7.09 -14.14
N SER A 23 11.16 -6.26 -15.13
CA SER A 23 11.53 -6.48 -16.53
C SER A 23 13.05 -6.49 -16.73
N PHE A 24 13.80 -5.72 -15.93
CA PHE A 24 15.26 -5.68 -15.96
C PHE A 24 15.96 -6.83 -15.22
N ARG A 25 15.25 -7.59 -14.37
CA ARG A 25 15.83 -8.75 -13.66
C ARG A 25 16.06 -9.89 -14.63
N LYS A 26 17.32 -10.22 -14.94
CA LYS A 26 17.66 -11.32 -15.85
C LYS A 26 17.42 -12.71 -15.26
N GLU A 27 17.48 -12.82 -13.93
CA GLU A 27 17.29 -14.08 -13.18
C GLU A 27 15.86 -14.62 -13.23
N ILE A 28 14.88 -13.79 -13.61
CA ILE A 28 13.47 -14.14 -13.60
C ILE A 28 13.06 -14.52 -15.02
N ASP A 29 12.52 -15.73 -15.15
CA ASP A 29 12.07 -16.24 -16.44
C ASP A 29 11.01 -15.34 -17.06
N TYR A 30 11.07 -15.25 -18.39
CA TYR A 30 10.17 -14.43 -19.18
C TYR A 30 8.70 -14.79 -18.96
N TYR A 31 8.40 -16.08 -18.74
CA TYR A 31 7.05 -16.57 -18.42
C TYR A 31 6.43 -15.85 -17.20
N TYR A 32 7.19 -15.70 -16.11
CA TYR A 32 6.69 -15.02 -14.91
C TYR A 32 6.46 -13.53 -15.17
N LYS A 33 7.34 -12.88 -15.93
CA LYS A 33 7.19 -11.46 -16.29
C LYS A 33 5.91 -11.20 -17.07
N ILE A 34 5.61 -12.04 -18.07
CA ILE A 34 4.32 -11.97 -18.79
C ILE A 34 3.15 -12.23 -17.85
N THR A 35 3.27 -13.22 -16.97
CA THR A 35 2.20 -13.54 -16.01
C THR A 35 1.87 -12.35 -15.11
N PHE A 36 2.88 -11.68 -14.55
CA PHE A 36 2.67 -10.48 -13.74
C PHE A 36 2.02 -9.33 -14.55
N LEU A 37 2.44 -9.14 -15.80
CA LEU A 37 1.82 -8.15 -16.69
C LEU A 37 0.36 -8.48 -16.99
N PHE A 38 0.05 -9.75 -17.25
CA PHE A 38 -1.31 -10.19 -17.53
C PHE A 38 -2.24 -9.98 -16.33
N ILE A 39 -1.78 -10.35 -15.13
CA ILE A 39 -2.52 -10.11 -13.89
C ILE A 39 -2.77 -8.60 -13.70
N PHE A 40 -1.75 -7.77 -13.93
CA PHE A 40 -1.89 -6.31 -13.84
C PHE A 40 -2.93 -5.77 -14.81
N VAL A 41 -2.90 -6.20 -16.07
CA VAL A 41 -3.89 -5.79 -17.09
C VAL A 41 -5.30 -6.25 -16.70
N PHE A 42 -5.45 -7.49 -16.23
CA PHE A 42 -6.75 -8.02 -15.79
C PHE A 42 -7.36 -7.16 -14.68
N TYR A 43 -6.58 -6.87 -13.63
CA TYR A 43 -7.04 -5.98 -12.57
C TYR A 43 -7.26 -4.55 -13.07
N GLY A 44 -6.46 -4.09 -14.03
CA GLY A 44 -6.63 -2.78 -14.66
C GLY A 44 -7.99 -2.63 -15.33
N PHE A 45 -8.49 -3.68 -15.99
CA PHE A 45 -9.86 -3.71 -16.52
C PHE A 45 -10.91 -3.74 -15.41
N GLN A 46 -10.72 -4.58 -14.38
CA GLN A 46 -11.65 -4.69 -13.26
C GLN A 46 -11.84 -3.35 -12.51
N PHE A 47 -10.75 -2.61 -12.30
CA PHE A 47 -10.75 -1.34 -11.56
C PHE A 47 -10.73 -0.11 -12.47
N TYR A 48 -10.99 -0.28 -13.78
CA TYR A 48 -10.95 0.81 -14.75
C TYR A 48 -11.82 2.03 -14.35
N PRO A 49 -13.09 1.85 -13.92
CA PRO A 49 -13.92 3.00 -13.52
C PRO A 49 -13.33 3.78 -12.35
N ASP A 50 -12.73 3.09 -11.38
CA ASP A 50 -12.14 3.70 -10.19
C ASP A 50 -10.82 4.40 -10.52
N LEU A 51 -10.04 3.86 -11.46
CA LEU A 51 -8.82 4.48 -11.97
C LEU A 51 -9.13 5.79 -12.70
N VAL A 52 -10.18 5.83 -13.55
CA VAL A 52 -10.60 7.05 -14.23
C VAL A 52 -11.06 8.11 -13.22
N LYS A 53 -11.91 7.74 -12.26
CA LYS A 53 -12.33 8.67 -11.21
C LYS A 53 -11.15 9.19 -10.38
N ALA A 54 -10.17 8.33 -10.08
CA ALA A 54 -8.98 8.73 -9.34
C ALA A 54 -8.11 9.70 -10.15
N TYR A 55 -7.98 9.47 -11.46
CA TYR A 55 -7.31 10.39 -12.37
C TYR A 55 -8.01 11.76 -12.41
N ASP A 56 -9.34 11.79 -12.54
CA ASP A 56 -10.12 13.05 -12.54
C ASP A 56 -9.93 13.86 -11.24
N ARG A 57 -9.80 13.18 -10.09
CA ARG A 57 -9.53 13.86 -8.80
C ARG A 57 -8.10 14.38 -8.73
N LEU A 58 -7.14 13.59 -9.22
CA LEU A 58 -5.74 13.97 -9.28
C LEU A 58 -5.54 15.22 -10.15
N GLU A 59 -6.21 15.28 -11.31
CA GLU A 59 -6.16 16.44 -12.20
C GLU A 59 -6.74 17.70 -11.55
N LYS A 60 -7.85 17.55 -10.80
CA LYS A 60 -8.51 18.69 -10.13
C LYS A 60 -7.74 19.21 -8.92
N ASN A 61 -7.21 18.32 -8.08
CA ASN A 61 -6.47 18.71 -6.88
C ASN A 61 -5.49 17.61 -6.45
N TYR A 62 -4.33 17.59 -7.10
CA TYR A 62 -3.31 16.57 -6.85
C TYR A 62 -2.84 16.55 -5.40
N THR A 63 -2.72 17.70 -4.75
CA THR A 63 -2.18 17.81 -3.39
C THR A 63 -3.10 17.15 -2.37
N ILE A 64 -4.40 17.43 -2.44
CA ILE A 64 -5.40 16.80 -1.56
C ILE A 64 -5.49 15.29 -1.84
N GLU A 65 -5.43 14.89 -3.12
CA GLU A 65 -5.49 13.49 -3.50
C GLU A 65 -4.28 12.70 -2.96
N ILE A 66 -3.06 13.24 -3.03
CA ILE A 66 -1.85 12.63 -2.45
C ILE A 66 -2.01 12.42 -0.94
N VAL A 67 -2.50 13.43 -0.22
CA VAL A 67 -2.78 13.31 1.23
C VAL A 67 -3.81 12.21 1.48
N SER A 68 -4.86 12.14 0.66
CA SER A 68 -5.87 11.09 0.76
C SER A 68 -5.30 9.68 0.57
N TRP A 69 -4.28 9.53 -0.30
CA TRP A 69 -3.58 8.26 -0.52
C TRP A 69 -2.81 7.84 0.72
N LEU A 70 -2.12 8.75 1.40
CA LEU A 70 -1.40 8.47 2.64
C LEU A 70 -2.34 7.91 3.72
N TYR A 71 -3.49 8.55 3.91
CA TYR A 71 -4.53 8.04 4.82
C TYR A 71 -5.09 6.69 4.37
N GLY A 72 -5.29 6.52 3.06
CA GLY A 72 -5.74 5.26 2.46
C GLY A 72 -4.78 4.11 2.76
N PHE A 73 -3.48 4.30 2.48
CA PHE A 73 -2.44 3.30 2.76
C PHE A 73 -2.32 2.99 4.25
N GLY A 74 -2.45 4.00 5.10
CA GLY A 74 -2.51 3.80 6.55
C GLY A 74 -3.60 2.78 6.91
N LYS A 75 -4.84 3.01 6.49
CA LYS A 75 -5.97 2.11 6.79
C LYS A 75 -5.83 0.74 6.11
N VAL A 76 -5.38 0.69 4.86
CA VAL A 76 -5.13 -0.59 4.15
C VAL A 76 -4.09 -1.42 4.85
N THR A 77 -3.00 -0.82 5.31
CA THR A 77 -1.94 -1.55 6.03
C THR A 77 -2.49 -2.18 7.30
N PHE A 78 -3.36 -1.47 8.03
CA PHE A 78 -4.02 -2.02 9.21
C PHE A 78 -4.86 -3.28 8.89
N TYR A 79 -5.72 -3.20 7.87
CA TYR A 79 -6.53 -4.34 7.43
C TYR A 79 -5.70 -5.48 6.82
N PHE A 80 -4.63 -5.14 6.11
CA PHE A 80 -3.71 -6.11 5.56
C PHE A 80 -3.00 -6.88 6.66
N LEU A 81 -2.53 -6.20 7.72
CA LEU A 81 -1.92 -6.84 8.88
C LEU A 81 -2.88 -7.83 9.54
N LEU A 82 -4.17 -7.49 9.65
CA LEU A 82 -5.19 -8.39 10.20
C LEU A 82 -5.24 -9.75 9.47
N ILE A 83 -5.10 -9.74 8.14
CA ILE A 83 -5.08 -10.97 7.31
C ILE A 83 -3.69 -11.61 7.29
N LEU A 84 -2.64 -10.79 7.29
CA LEU A 84 -1.25 -11.24 7.25
C LEU A 84 -0.88 -12.08 8.47
N TRP A 85 -1.41 -11.75 9.66
CA TRP A 85 -1.10 -12.46 10.90
C TRP A 85 -1.50 -13.95 10.87
N PRO A 86 -2.78 -14.32 10.60
CA PRO A 86 -3.16 -15.72 10.44
C PRO A 86 -2.34 -16.46 9.38
N VAL A 87 -2.13 -15.85 8.21
CA VAL A 87 -1.34 -16.46 7.13
C VAL A 87 0.11 -16.68 7.56
N SER A 88 0.68 -15.73 8.28
CA SER A 88 2.05 -15.83 8.78
C SER A 88 2.19 -16.94 9.82
N LEU A 89 1.20 -17.12 10.71
CA LEU A 89 1.20 -18.23 11.67
C LEU A 89 1.18 -19.60 10.98
N VAL A 90 0.36 -19.76 9.95
CA VAL A 90 0.34 -20.99 9.13
C VAL A 90 1.72 -21.21 8.49
N ARG A 91 2.31 -20.17 7.87
CA ARG A 91 3.65 -20.28 7.28
C ARG A 91 4.71 -20.66 8.30
N ILE A 92 4.70 -20.05 9.48
CA ILE A 92 5.66 -20.33 10.56
C ILE A 92 5.54 -21.79 11.01
N PHE A 93 4.31 -22.29 11.16
CA PHE A 93 4.05 -23.66 11.60
C PHE A 93 4.55 -24.70 10.59
N TYR A 94 4.34 -24.47 9.29
CA TYR A 94 4.76 -25.39 8.22
C TYR A 94 6.18 -25.12 7.69
N SER A 95 6.87 -24.10 8.19
CA SER A 95 8.23 -23.78 7.76
C SER A 95 9.22 -24.77 8.38
N ALA A 96 9.91 -25.53 7.53
CA ALA A 96 10.93 -26.49 7.95
C ALA A 96 12.22 -25.82 8.48
N SER A 97 12.42 -24.52 8.23
CA SER A 97 13.61 -23.78 8.67
C SER A 97 13.32 -22.98 9.94
N GLU A 98 13.95 -23.39 11.04
CA GLU A 98 13.86 -22.69 12.33
C GLU A 98 14.38 -21.24 12.25
N THR A 99 15.49 -21.03 11.53
CA THR A 99 16.08 -19.70 11.32
C THR A 99 15.13 -18.77 10.55
N LEU A 100 14.51 -19.27 9.48
CA LEU A 100 13.58 -18.46 8.68
C LEU A 100 12.35 -18.07 9.50
N SER A 101 11.77 -19.01 10.24
CA SER A 101 10.62 -18.76 11.12
C SER A 101 10.96 -17.74 12.20
N ARG A 102 12.10 -17.90 12.89
CA ARG A 102 12.54 -16.99 13.95
C ARG A 102 12.75 -15.57 13.41
N THR A 103 13.46 -15.41 12.29
CA THR A 103 13.69 -14.08 11.69
C THR A 103 12.37 -13.43 11.26
N LEU A 104 11.49 -14.19 10.62
CA LEU A 104 10.19 -13.69 10.19
C LEU A 104 9.33 -13.22 11.37
N ILE A 105 9.30 -13.98 12.46
CA ILE A 105 8.59 -13.61 13.69
C ILE A 105 9.10 -12.26 14.23
N HIS A 106 10.42 -12.11 14.40
CA HIS A 106 10.99 -10.87 14.96
C HIS A 106 10.68 -9.66 14.09
N ILE A 107 10.84 -9.78 12.77
CA ILE A 107 10.55 -8.69 11.85
C ILE A 107 9.06 -8.35 11.89
N LEU A 108 8.19 -9.36 11.77
CA LEU A 108 6.74 -9.14 11.69
C LEU A 108 6.19 -8.52 12.97
N ILE A 109 6.61 -9.01 14.15
CA ILE A 109 6.23 -8.43 15.45
C ILE A 109 6.74 -7.00 15.56
N SER A 110 8.04 -6.77 15.33
CA SER A 110 8.66 -5.46 15.56
C SER A 110 8.05 -4.39 14.66
N VAL A 111 7.89 -4.69 13.37
CA VAL A 111 7.28 -3.76 12.40
C VAL A 111 5.81 -3.50 12.75
N THR A 112 5.06 -4.54 13.11
CA THR A 112 3.63 -4.38 13.48
C THR A 112 3.48 -3.50 14.72
N LEU A 113 4.26 -3.76 15.77
CA LEU A 113 4.18 -2.98 17.01
C LEU A 113 4.56 -1.52 16.76
N LEU A 114 5.64 -1.26 16.01
CA LEU A 114 6.03 0.10 15.64
C LEU A 114 4.93 0.81 14.86
N TYR A 115 4.35 0.12 13.87
CA TYR A 115 3.24 0.65 13.08
C TYR A 115 1.99 0.91 13.96
N TRP A 116 1.64 0.00 14.87
CA TRP A 116 0.50 0.20 15.77
C TRP A 116 0.68 1.40 16.68
N ILE A 117 1.87 1.59 17.28
CA ILE A 117 2.15 2.77 18.10
C ILE A 117 1.91 4.04 17.28
N GLY A 118 2.46 4.12 16.06
CA GLY A 118 2.24 5.26 15.17
C GLY A 118 0.77 5.45 14.79
N PHE A 119 0.07 4.37 14.49
CA PHE A 119 -1.34 4.41 14.09
C PHE A 119 -2.27 4.80 15.24
N PHE A 120 -2.02 4.32 16.46
CA PHE A 120 -2.76 4.73 17.65
C PHE A 120 -2.51 6.19 18.02
N LEU A 121 -1.26 6.66 17.89
CA LEU A 121 -0.96 8.08 18.03
C LEU A 121 -1.71 8.92 16.99
N TYR A 122 -1.74 8.48 15.73
CA TYR A 122 -2.54 9.14 14.70
C TYR A 122 -4.03 9.22 15.09
N ILE A 123 -4.66 8.10 15.48
CA ILE A 123 -6.08 8.11 15.88
C ILE A 123 -6.33 9.06 17.06
N LYS A 124 -5.41 9.10 18.03
CA LYS A 124 -5.54 9.95 19.21
C LYS A 124 -5.47 11.44 18.88
N PHE A 125 -4.69 11.82 17.87
CA PHE A 125 -4.44 13.20 17.45
C PHE A 125 -4.97 13.48 16.04
N GLU A 126 -6.03 12.78 15.62
CA GLU A 126 -6.52 12.82 14.22
C GLU A 126 -6.84 14.24 13.79
N THR A 127 -7.45 15.05 14.67
CA THR A 127 -7.83 16.42 14.36
C THR A 127 -6.62 17.32 14.10
N GLU A 128 -5.60 17.23 14.94
CA GLU A 128 -4.39 18.04 14.85
C GLU A 128 -3.53 17.62 13.66
N VAL A 129 -3.45 16.32 13.40
CA VAL A 129 -2.76 15.76 12.25
C VAL A 129 -3.45 16.18 10.95
N ASP A 130 -4.79 16.12 10.91
CA ASP A 130 -5.56 16.55 9.75
C ASP A 130 -5.42 18.06 9.50
N LEU A 131 -5.45 18.89 10.54
CA LEU A 131 -5.18 20.33 10.44
C LEU A 131 -3.78 20.61 9.87
N PHE A 132 -2.77 19.84 10.28
CA PHE A 132 -1.43 19.96 9.73
C PHE A 132 -1.37 19.56 8.25
N PHE A 133 -1.93 18.39 7.89
CA PHE A 133 -1.86 17.90 6.51
C PHE A 133 -2.70 18.73 5.54
N TYR A 134 -3.95 19.03 5.87
CA TYR A 134 -4.84 19.79 4.98
C TYR A 134 -4.59 21.30 5.02
N GLY A 135 -4.07 21.84 6.11
CA GLY A 135 -3.76 23.26 6.25
C GLY A 135 -2.35 23.61 5.78
N THR A 136 -1.34 23.12 6.51
CA THR A 136 0.05 23.54 6.33
C THR A 136 0.74 22.80 5.19
N PHE A 137 0.63 21.48 5.16
CA PHE A 137 1.33 20.65 4.19
C PHE A 137 0.79 20.84 2.76
N VAL A 138 -0.53 20.86 2.58
CA VAL A 138 -1.16 21.17 1.28
C VAL A 138 -0.72 22.55 0.77
N ARG A 139 -0.71 23.57 1.65
CA ARG A 139 -0.26 24.92 1.28
C ARG A 139 1.21 24.92 0.87
N TRP A 140 2.08 24.18 1.55
CA TRP A 140 3.50 24.10 1.22
C TRP A 140 3.77 23.47 -0.16
N ILE A 141 3.04 22.41 -0.53
CA ILE A 141 3.21 21.73 -1.84
C ILE A 141 2.63 22.52 -3.02
N THR A 142 1.68 23.43 -2.75
CA THR A 142 0.97 24.20 -3.78
C THR A 142 1.65 25.54 -4.10
N ILE A 143 2.61 25.98 -3.27
CA ILE A 143 3.48 27.16 -3.51
C ILE A 143 4.63 26.75 -4.43
#